data_AF-A0AAU4CIK8-F1
#
_entry.id   AF-A0AAU4CIK8-F1
#
_cell.length_a   1.000
_cell.length_b   1.000
_cell.length_c   1.000
_cell.angle_alpha   90.00
_cell.angle_beta   90.00
_cell.angle_gamma   90.00
#
_symmetry.space_group_name_H-M   'P 1'
#
loop_
_entity.id
_entity.type
_entity.pdbx_description
1 polymer ?
#
loop_
_entity_poly.entity_id
_entity_poly.type
_entity_poly.pdbx_seq_one_letter_code
_entity_poly.pdbx_strand_id
1 'polypeptide(L)'
;MLAACAVLSAIAATAAVTGPAQAAEPAPAQRWIVQLKDTVTDPGKVAEEQTKGLARDGRSRLRHVYNAAADGLVLKGYALEATAEQIASIRADPQVAAVERDEQGSVPEPVAGPAPKPPQQRTGRPGQGGVLHAGDPLLAGQWGLFRIGAVAGGERGFTLPSPARVGVAVLDTGIDVNHPDLRVAGSVNFSGAATADDFYGHGTHVAGIVQALSRCFSTRCRVGEQLVE
;
A
#
# COMPACT_ATOMS: atom_id res chain seq x y z
N MET A 1 -16.57 81.65 -32.06
CA MET A 1 -17.33 80.38 -32.10
C MET A 1 -16.32 79.28 -32.42
N LEU A 2 -16.22 78.27 -31.56
CA LEU A 2 -15.14 77.26 -31.53
C LEU A 2 -15.09 76.38 -32.79
N ALA A 3 -13.88 76.07 -33.27
CA ALA A 3 -13.59 75.05 -34.27
C ALA A 3 -13.36 73.69 -33.58
N ALA A 4 -14.12 72.66 -33.97
CA ALA A 4 -13.96 71.29 -33.48
C ALA A 4 -13.12 70.46 -34.46
N CYS A 5 -11.99 69.93 -33.97
CA CYS A 5 -11.14 68.97 -34.67
C CYS A 5 -11.78 67.57 -34.69
N ALA A 6 -11.90 66.97 -35.87
CA ALA A 6 -12.26 65.55 -36.01
C ALA A 6 -10.97 64.71 -36.06
N VAL A 7 -10.81 63.78 -35.11
CA VAL A 7 -9.72 62.80 -35.09
C VAL A 7 -10.21 61.53 -35.77
N LEU A 8 -9.68 61.22 -36.96
CA LEU A 8 -9.84 59.91 -37.62
C LEU A 8 -8.93 58.89 -36.91
N SER A 9 -9.50 57.86 -36.30
CA SER A 9 -8.73 56.68 -35.86
C SER A 9 -8.74 55.63 -36.97
N ALA A 10 -7.55 55.31 -37.49
CA ALA A 10 -7.33 54.21 -38.41
C ALA A 10 -7.19 52.89 -37.63
N ILE A 11 -8.05 51.91 -37.92
CA ILE A 11 -7.95 50.55 -37.37
C ILE A 11 -6.99 49.76 -38.27
N ALA A 12 -5.80 49.44 -37.77
CA ALA A 12 -4.88 48.52 -38.42
C ALA A 12 -5.28 47.08 -38.05
N ALA A 13 -5.70 46.28 -39.05
CA ALA A 13 -5.93 44.86 -38.88
C ALA A 13 -4.61 44.10 -39.01
N THR A 14 -4.08 43.60 -37.90
CA THR A 14 -2.96 42.65 -37.88
C THR A 14 -3.49 41.24 -38.16
N ALA A 15 -3.14 40.69 -39.32
CA ALA A 15 -3.36 39.28 -39.62
C ALA A 15 -2.32 38.44 -38.87
N ALA A 16 -2.77 37.58 -37.95
CA ALA A 16 -1.92 36.60 -37.29
C ALA A 16 -1.57 35.48 -38.29
N VAL A 17 -0.29 35.38 -38.65
CA VAL A 17 0.25 34.23 -39.39
C VAL A 17 0.36 33.06 -38.42
N THR A 18 -0.49 32.06 -38.56
CA THR A 18 -0.36 30.79 -37.85
C THR A 18 0.81 30.00 -38.45
N GLY A 19 1.89 29.84 -37.70
CA GLY A 19 2.98 28.92 -38.04
C GLY A 19 2.49 27.46 -38.04
N PRO A 20 3.21 26.54 -38.70
CA PRO A 20 2.83 25.13 -38.71
C PRO A 20 2.78 24.60 -37.28
N ALA A 21 1.69 23.91 -36.94
CA ALA A 21 1.54 23.27 -35.65
C ALA A 21 2.69 22.28 -35.44
N GLN A 22 3.58 22.56 -34.48
CA GLN A 22 4.54 21.59 -33.98
C GLN A 22 3.75 20.34 -33.59
N ALA A 23 4.05 19.19 -34.22
CA ALA A 23 3.48 17.92 -33.81
C ALA A 23 3.81 17.72 -32.32
N ALA A 24 2.78 17.63 -31.48
CA ALA A 24 2.94 17.40 -30.06
C ALA A 24 3.80 16.14 -29.85
N GLU A 25 4.79 16.22 -28.97
CA GLU A 25 5.56 15.03 -28.59
C GLU A 25 4.60 13.93 -28.10
N PRO A 26 4.78 12.68 -28.56
CA PRO A 26 3.89 11.59 -28.20
C PRO A 26 3.90 11.39 -26.69
N ALA A 27 2.71 11.33 -26.10
CA ALA A 27 2.53 11.26 -24.66
C ALA A 27 3.32 10.08 -24.04
N PRO A 28 3.90 10.26 -22.84
CA PRO A 28 4.67 9.21 -22.18
C PRO A 28 3.76 8.03 -21.79
N ALA A 29 4.34 6.82 -21.78
CA ALA A 29 3.65 5.64 -21.28
C ALA A 29 3.35 5.82 -19.78
N GLN A 30 2.11 5.52 -19.39
CA GLN A 30 1.64 5.57 -18.02
C GLN A 30 1.32 4.16 -17.51
N ARG A 31 1.14 4.03 -16.20
CA ARG A 31 0.83 2.77 -15.54
C ARG A 31 -0.68 2.58 -15.47
N TRP A 32 -1.14 1.40 -15.87
CA TRP A 32 -2.56 1.05 -15.94
C TRP A 32 -2.81 -0.35 -15.39
N ILE A 33 -4.04 -0.54 -14.91
CA ILE A 33 -4.61 -1.82 -14.52
C ILE A 33 -5.80 -2.08 -15.45
N VAL A 34 -5.80 -3.24 -16.09
CA VAL A 34 -6.88 -3.72 -16.96
C VAL A 34 -7.60 -4.84 -16.24
N GLN A 35 -8.90 -4.66 -16.04
CA GLN A 35 -9.78 -5.70 -15.51
C GLN A 35 -10.48 -6.41 -16.67
N LEU A 36 -10.39 -7.73 -16.67
CA LEU A 36 -11.04 -8.60 -17.64
C LEU A 36 -12.39 -9.06 -17.10
N LYS A 37 -13.31 -9.37 -18.01
CA LYS A 37 -14.62 -9.94 -17.66
C LYS A 37 -14.48 -11.33 -17.06
N ASP A 38 -15.42 -11.71 -16.20
CA ASP A 38 -15.43 -13.02 -15.54
C ASP A 38 -15.50 -14.20 -16.51
N THR A 39 -16.02 -13.97 -17.72
CA THR A 39 -16.08 -14.94 -18.83
C THR A 39 -14.70 -15.33 -19.35
N VAL A 40 -13.65 -14.56 -19.05
CA VAL A 40 -12.27 -14.88 -19.44
C VAL A 40 -11.75 -16.01 -18.55
N THR A 41 -11.35 -17.10 -19.20
CA THR A 41 -10.81 -18.31 -18.56
C THR A 41 -9.30 -18.26 -18.37
N ASP A 42 -8.58 -17.56 -19.25
CA ASP A 42 -7.12 -17.47 -19.23
C ASP A 42 -6.68 -15.99 -19.39
N PRO A 43 -6.53 -15.26 -18.27
CA PRO A 43 -6.06 -13.87 -18.28
C PRO A 43 -4.66 -13.70 -18.88
N GLY A 44 -3.80 -14.71 -18.75
CA GLY A 44 -2.44 -14.69 -19.28
C GLY A 44 -2.41 -14.61 -20.80
N LYS A 45 -3.19 -15.47 -21.48
CA LYS A 45 -3.30 -15.43 -22.95
C LYS A 45 -3.87 -14.11 -23.46
N VAL A 46 -4.93 -13.61 -22.82
CA VAL A 46 -5.53 -12.33 -23.21
C VAL A 46 -4.54 -11.19 -23.02
N ALA A 47 -3.80 -11.17 -21.91
CA ALA A 47 -2.75 -10.18 -21.68
C ALA A 47 -1.66 -10.27 -22.76
N GLU A 48 -1.15 -11.45 -23.11
CA GLU A 48 -0.16 -11.64 -24.17
C GLU A 48 -0.66 -11.15 -25.55
N GLU A 49 -1.91 -11.46 -25.88
CA GLU A 49 -2.53 -11.04 -27.14
C GLU A 49 -2.72 -9.52 -27.21
N GLN A 50 -3.27 -8.91 -26.16
CA GLN A 50 -3.53 -7.46 -26.08
C GLN A 50 -2.24 -6.64 -25.96
N THR A 51 -1.17 -7.24 -25.44
CA THR A 51 0.14 -6.59 -25.29
C THR A 51 1.10 -6.89 -26.46
N LYS A 52 0.63 -7.64 -27.47
CA LYS A 52 1.44 -8.04 -28.62
C LYS A 52 1.90 -6.82 -29.41
N GLY A 53 3.20 -6.55 -29.34
CA GLY A 53 3.83 -5.40 -30.01
C GLY A 53 4.13 -4.22 -29.10
N LEU A 54 3.68 -4.21 -27.84
CA LEU A 54 4.10 -3.18 -26.86
C LEU A 54 5.62 -3.15 -26.73
N ALA A 55 6.28 -4.32 -26.61
CA ALA A 55 7.73 -4.39 -26.49
C ALA A 55 8.50 -3.77 -27.68
N ARG A 56 7.86 -3.55 -28.83
CA ARG A 56 8.50 -2.95 -30.02
C ARG A 56 8.60 -1.43 -29.92
N ASP A 57 7.82 -0.78 -29.06
CA ASP A 57 7.83 0.67 -28.90
C ASP A 57 8.91 1.16 -27.91
N GLY A 58 9.57 0.24 -27.19
CA GLY A 58 10.61 0.50 -26.19
C GLY A 58 10.15 1.22 -24.92
N ARG A 59 8.86 1.56 -24.81
CA ARG A 59 8.26 2.42 -23.76
C ARG A 59 7.13 1.72 -23.01
N SER A 60 6.57 0.67 -23.57
CA SER A 60 5.41 -0.05 -23.04
C SER A 60 5.75 -1.49 -22.76
N ARG A 61 5.24 -2.01 -21.64
CA ARG A 61 5.51 -3.38 -21.20
C ARG A 61 4.42 -3.91 -20.29
N LEU A 62 4.16 -5.20 -20.41
CA LEU A 62 3.39 -5.96 -19.42
C LEU A 62 4.22 -6.07 -18.14
N ARG A 63 3.59 -5.81 -16.98
CA ARG A 63 4.26 -5.83 -15.67
C ARG A 63 3.84 -6.99 -14.81
N HIS A 64 2.54 -7.28 -14.76
CA HIS A 64 2.01 -8.37 -13.96
C HIS A 64 0.69 -8.87 -14.54
N VAL A 65 0.41 -10.17 -14.39
CA VAL A 65 -0.87 -10.77 -14.75
C VAL A 65 -1.52 -11.30 -13.48
N TYR A 66 -2.72 -10.81 -13.19
CA TYR A 66 -3.55 -11.28 -12.10
C TYR A 66 -4.41 -12.44 -12.61
N ASN A 67 -3.95 -13.64 -12.31
CA ASN A 67 -4.73 -14.85 -12.51
C ASN A 67 -5.63 -15.00 -11.28
N ALA A 68 -6.94 -14.88 -11.45
CA ALA A 68 -7.85 -15.12 -10.34
C ALA A 68 -7.52 -16.47 -9.68
N ALA A 69 -7.43 -16.50 -8.35
CA ALA A 69 -7.38 -17.75 -7.62
C ALA A 69 -8.58 -18.62 -8.01
N ALA A 70 -8.45 -19.94 -7.89
CA ALA A 70 -9.45 -20.93 -8.29
C ALA A 70 -10.88 -20.64 -7.75
N ASP A 71 -10.97 -19.83 -6.69
CA ASP A 71 -12.21 -19.48 -5.99
C ASP A 71 -12.85 -18.15 -6.46
N GLY A 72 -12.32 -17.50 -7.51
CA GLY A 72 -12.94 -16.33 -8.15
C GLY A 72 -12.88 -15.01 -7.35
N LEU A 73 -12.14 -14.97 -6.24
CA LEU A 73 -12.09 -13.83 -5.31
C LEU A 73 -11.03 -12.77 -5.65
N VAL A 74 -10.19 -13.02 -6.65
CA VAL A 74 -9.09 -12.12 -7.04
C VAL A 74 -9.39 -11.50 -8.40
N LEU A 75 -8.98 -10.23 -8.58
CA LEU A 75 -9.08 -9.51 -9.85
C LEU A 75 -8.55 -10.35 -11.01
N LYS A 76 -9.37 -10.59 -12.04
CA LYS A 76 -8.91 -11.10 -13.34
C LYS A 76 -8.42 -9.93 -14.16
N GLY A 77 -7.14 -9.90 -14.51
CA GLY A 77 -6.61 -8.75 -15.20
C GLY A 77 -5.11 -8.75 -15.34
N TYR A 78 -4.58 -7.60 -15.74
CA TYR A 78 -3.14 -7.41 -15.83
C TYR A 78 -2.77 -5.94 -15.63
N ALA A 79 -1.56 -5.71 -15.15
CA ALA A 79 -0.96 -4.39 -15.02
C ALA A 79 0.08 -4.18 -16.11
N LEU A 80 0.07 -3.01 -16.74
CA LEU A 80 0.99 -2.66 -17.83
C LEU A 80 1.41 -1.19 -17.78
N GLU A 81 2.51 -0.90 -18.46
CA GLU A 81 2.90 0.44 -18.89
C GLU A 81 2.53 0.60 -20.37
N ALA A 82 1.73 1.61 -20.72
CA ALA A 82 1.21 1.83 -22.07
C ALA A 82 0.86 3.31 -22.34
N THR A 83 0.85 3.69 -23.61
CA THR A 83 0.41 5.02 -24.07
C THR A 83 -1.11 5.15 -24.08
N ALA A 84 -1.62 6.38 -24.17
CA ALA A 84 -3.06 6.65 -24.20
C ALA A 84 -3.76 5.98 -25.41
N GLU A 85 -3.09 5.92 -26.56
CA GLU A 85 -3.62 5.32 -27.79
C GLU A 85 -3.77 3.80 -27.65
N GLN A 86 -2.79 3.15 -27.01
CA GLN A 86 -2.83 1.72 -26.73
C GLN A 86 -3.94 1.38 -25.73
N ILE A 87 -4.11 2.21 -24.70
CA ILE A 87 -5.19 2.06 -23.72
C ILE A 87 -6.57 2.26 -24.36
N ALA A 88 -6.71 3.19 -25.30
CA ALA A 88 -7.96 3.34 -26.05
C ALA A 88 -8.30 2.06 -26.85
N SER A 89 -7.28 1.42 -27.45
CA SER A 89 -7.44 0.16 -28.17
C SER A 89 -7.84 -0.98 -27.23
N ILE A 90 -7.20 -1.10 -26.06
CA ILE A 90 -7.53 -2.10 -25.04
C ILE A 90 -8.95 -1.89 -24.49
N ARG A 91 -9.37 -0.65 -24.23
CA ARG A 91 -10.72 -0.35 -23.74
C ARG A 91 -11.83 -0.76 -24.73
N ALA A 92 -11.52 -0.80 -26.02
CA ALA A 92 -12.48 -1.21 -27.05
C ALA A 92 -12.64 -2.73 -27.14
N ASP A 93 -11.77 -3.51 -26.49
CA ASP A 93 -11.81 -4.96 -26.53
C ASP A 93 -13.03 -5.52 -25.76
N PRO A 94 -13.83 -6.42 -26.37
CA PRO A 94 -15.02 -6.98 -25.74
C PRO A 94 -14.73 -7.82 -24.49
N GLN A 95 -13.51 -8.29 -24.26
CA GLN A 95 -13.11 -9.06 -23.08
C GLN A 95 -12.75 -8.18 -21.88
N VAL A 96 -12.58 -6.87 -22.08
CA VAL A 96 -12.24 -5.92 -21.02
C VAL A 96 -13.50 -5.43 -20.31
N ALA A 97 -13.46 -5.45 -18.98
CA ALA A 97 -14.51 -4.95 -18.10
C ALA A 97 -14.28 -3.47 -17.73
N ALA A 98 -13.05 -3.16 -17.32
CA ALA A 98 -12.64 -1.81 -16.93
C ALA A 98 -11.15 -1.61 -17.18
N VAL A 99 -10.73 -0.34 -17.31
CA VAL A 99 -9.32 0.05 -17.35
C VAL A 99 -9.15 1.29 -16.49
N GLU A 100 -8.21 1.22 -15.55
CA GLU A 100 -7.97 2.25 -14.54
C GLU A 100 -6.49 2.62 -14.49
N ARG A 101 -6.18 3.86 -14.07
CA ARG A 101 -4.80 4.26 -13.85
C ARG A 101 -4.29 3.62 -12.57
N ASP A 102 -3.04 3.19 -12.60
CA ASP A 102 -2.33 2.71 -11.41
C ASP A 102 -1.85 3.92 -10.61
N GLU A 103 -2.52 4.18 -9.49
CA GLU A 103 -2.22 5.29 -8.59
C GLU A 103 -1.21 4.88 -7.52
N GLN A 104 -0.34 5.80 -7.13
CA GLN A 104 0.59 5.57 -6.02
C GLN A 104 -0.04 6.00 -4.70
N GLY A 105 -0.19 5.06 -3.78
CA GLY A 105 -0.37 5.36 -2.36
C GLY A 105 0.98 5.59 -1.69
N SER A 106 1.04 6.52 -0.75
CA SER A 106 2.20 6.72 0.12
C SER A 106 1.82 6.45 1.57
N VAL A 107 2.76 5.87 2.32
CA VAL A 107 2.68 5.89 3.78
C VAL A 107 2.96 7.34 4.19
N PRO A 108 2.16 7.93 5.11
CA PRO A 108 2.44 9.27 5.63
C PRO A 108 3.88 9.33 6.12
N GLU A 109 4.59 10.41 5.80
CA GLU A 109 5.91 10.62 6.41
C GLU A 109 5.77 10.53 7.93
N PRO A 110 6.74 9.91 8.64
CA PRO A 110 6.74 9.93 10.08
C PRO A 110 6.52 11.37 10.51
N VAL A 111 5.41 11.62 11.21
CA VAL A 111 5.10 12.97 11.67
C VAL A 111 6.35 13.45 12.40
N ALA A 112 6.94 14.56 11.94
CA ALA A 112 8.00 15.27 12.64
C ALA A 112 7.41 15.86 13.93
N GLY A 113 6.98 14.98 14.82
CA GLY A 113 6.65 15.30 16.18
C GLY A 113 7.94 15.46 16.97
N PRO A 114 7.89 16.10 18.14
CA PRO A 114 8.98 15.97 19.09
C PRO A 114 9.32 14.48 19.24
N ALA A 115 10.62 14.17 19.34
CA ALA A 115 11.11 12.82 19.57
C ALA A 115 10.18 12.09 20.55
N PRO A 116 9.86 10.79 20.31
CA PRO A 116 9.00 10.02 21.19
C PRO A 116 9.43 10.33 22.61
N LYS A 117 8.52 10.88 23.44
CA LYS A 117 8.87 11.15 24.83
C LYS A 117 9.48 9.85 25.35
N PRO A 118 10.71 9.87 25.91
CA PRO A 118 11.31 8.66 26.44
C PRO A 118 10.27 8.00 27.31
N PRO A 119 10.08 6.67 27.20
CA PRO A 119 8.98 5.97 27.85
C PRO A 119 8.95 6.45 29.27
N GLN A 120 7.96 7.28 29.59
CA GLN A 120 7.87 7.79 30.94
C GLN A 120 7.52 6.54 31.72
N GLN A 121 8.44 6.07 32.56
CA GLN A 121 8.09 5.18 33.65
C GLN A 121 7.02 5.95 34.41
N ARG A 122 5.75 5.64 34.12
CA ARG A 122 4.63 6.19 34.85
C ARG A 122 4.72 5.53 36.22
N THR A 123 5.44 6.19 37.12
CA THR A 123 5.51 5.85 38.55
C THR A 123 4.14 6.05 39.22
N GLY A 124 3.21 6.72 38.56
CA GLY A 124 1.81 6.83 38.96
C GLY A 124 0.98 5.63 38.50
N ARG A 125 0.49 4.84 39.47
CA ARG A 125 -0.47 3.73 39.29
C ARG A 125 -1.76 4.20 38.60
N PRO A 126 -2.11 3.73 37.40
CA PRO A 126 -3.48 3.74 36.92
C PRO A 126 -4.09 2.36 37.23
N GLY A 127 -4.86 2.28 38.32
CA GLY A 127 -5.40 1.03 38.85
C GLY A 127 -4.36 0.25 39.65
N GLN A 128 -4.67 -0.09 40.91
CA GLN A 128 -3.86 -1.04 41.68
C GLN A 128 -3.93 -2.40 41.00
N GLY A 129 -2.93 -2.70 40.17
CA GLY A 129 -2.86 -3.92 39.38
C GLY A 129 -1.77 -3.83 38.33
N GLY A 130 -0.63 -3.22 38.68
CA GLY A 130 0.54 -3.19 37.82
C GLY A 130 1.11 -4.60 37.71
N VAL A 131 0.62 -5.37 36.75
CA VAL A 131 1.29 -6.56 36.30
C VAL A 131 2.57 -6.06 35.63
N LEU A 132 3.70 -6.16 36.32
CA LEU A 132 5.00 -6.11 35.65
C LEU A 132 5.03 -7.35 34.75
N HIS A 133 4.86 -7.16 33.45
CA HIS A 133 5.04 -8.25 32.50
C HIS A 133 6.54 -8.47 32.38
N ALA A 134 7.01 -9.54 33.02
CA ALA A 134 8.44 -9.80 33.25
C ALA A 134 9.29 -9.98 31.97
N GLY A 135 8.70 -9.91 30.78
CA GLY A 135 9.44 -9.86 29.51
C GLY A 135 9.00 -8.77 28.53
N ASP A 136 8.18 -7.81 28.94
CA ASP A 136 7.99 -6.54 28.21
C ASP A 136 7.96 -5.36 29.21
N PRO A 137 9.13 -4.75 29.51
CA PRO A 137 9.24 -3.60 30.41
C PRO A 137 8.48 -2.36 29.94
N LEU A 138 8.16 -2.26 28.65
CA LEU A 138 7.53 -1.11 28.04
C LEU A 138 6.02 -1.27 27.87
N LEU A 139 5.45 -2.44 28.19
CA LEU A 139 4.03 -2.71 28.05
C LEU A 139 3.17 -1.66 28.75
N ALA A 140 3.56 -1.21 29.94
CA ALA A 140 2.84 -0.16 30.69
C ALA A 140 2.74 1.19 29.94
N GLY A 141 3.64 1.45 28.98
CA GLY A 141 3.60 2.59 28.08
C GLY A 141 2.66 2.43 26.88
N GLN A 142 2.24 1.20 26.57
CA GLN A 142 1.41 0.85 25.42
C GLN A 142 -0.09 1.07 25.73
N TRP A 143 -0.47 2.31 26.00
CA TRP A 143 -1.82 2.70 26.44
C TRP A 143 -2.95 2.20 25.51
N GLY A 144 -2.66 2.08 24.21
CA GLY A 144 -3.62 1.64 23.19
C GLY A 144 -4.14 0.23 23.47
N LEU A 145 -3.25 -0.70 23.86
CA LEU A 145 -3.62 -2.09 24.16
C LEU A 145 -4.55 -2.18 25.38
N PHE A 146 -4.32 -1.36 26.40
CA PHE A 146 -5.23 -1.26 27.55
C PHE A 146 -6.57 -0.63 27.18
N ARG A 147 -6.56 0.41 26.34
CA ARG A 147 -7.78 1.11 25.92
C ARG A 147 -8.74 0.20 25.15
N ILE A 148 -8.21 -0.69 24.31
CA ILE A 148 -9.02 -1.66 23.55
C ILE A 148 -9.29 -2.95 24.33
N GLY A 149 -8.81 -3.06 25.58
CA GLY A 149 -8.99 -4.24 26.42
C GLY A 149 -8.19 -5.47 25.97
N ALA A 150 -7.22 -5.31 25.06
CA ALA A 150 -6.37 -6.41 24.60
C ALA A 150 -5.49 -6.94 25.76
N VAL A 151 -5.06 -6.04 26.65
CA VAL A 151 -4.31 -6.37 27.86
C VAL A 151 -5.20 -6.00 29.06
N ALA A 152 -6.04 -6.92 29.51
CA ALA A 152 -6.73 -6.74 30.78
C ALA A 152 -5.90 -7.34 31.91
N GLY A 153 -5.72 -6.61 33.00
CA GLY A 153 -5.21 -7.17 34.25
C GLY A 153 -6.22 -8.18 34.80
N GLY A 154 -5.89 -9.48 34.74
CA GLY A 154 -6.77 -10.58 35.19
C GLY A 154 -7.65 -11.17 34.08
N GLU A 155 -8.56 -12.09 34.44
CA GLU A 155 -9.37 -13.01 33.60
C GLU A 155 -10.26 -12.37 32.49
N ARG A 156 -10.03 -11.11 32.13
CA ARG A 156 -10.74 -10.35 31.09
C ARG A 156 -9.89 -10.02 29.87
N GLY A 157 -8.66 -10.54 29.79
CA GLY A 157 -7.85 -10.43 28.58
C GLY A 157 -8.54 -11.19 27.45
N PHE A 158 -8.44 -10.70 26.22
CA PHE A 158 -8.96 -11.40 25.05
C PHE A 158 -8.28 -12.76 24.95
N THR A 159 -8.95 -13.79 25.42
CA THR A 159 -8.47 -15.15 25.35
C THR A 159 -9.05 -15.72 24.07
N LEU A 160 -8.20 -15.86 23.04
CA LEU A 160 -8.59 -16.64 21.88
C LEU A 160 -8.99 -18.04 22.37
N PRO A 161 -10.15 -18.58 21.96
CA PRO A 161 -10.41 -19.99 22.18
C PRO A 161 -9.23 -20.80 21.59
N SER A 162 -8.79 -21.79 22.35
CA SER A 162 -7.70 -22.76 22.07
C SER A 162 -7.42 -23.05 20.58
N PRO A 163 -6.15 -23.31 20.22
CA PRO A 163 -5.39 -22.39 19.40
C PRO A 163 -6.03 -22.18 18.02
N ALA A 164 -6.83 -21.13 17.86
CA ALA A 164 -7.11 -20.63 16.53
C ALA A 164 -5.78 -20.19 15.89
N ARG A 165 -5.27 -20.95 14.92
CA ARG A 165 -4.12 -20.56 14.10
C ARG A 165 -4.59 -19.48 13.11
N VAL A 166 -4.72 -18.26 13.60
CA VAL A 166 -5.10 -17.11 12.77
C VAL A 166 -3.84 -16.55 12.10
N GLY A 167 -3.80 -16.60 10.78
CA GLY A 167 -2.80 -15.87 9.99
C GLY A 167 -3.22 -14.41 9.83
N VAL A 168 -2.32 -13.47 10.10
CA VAL A 168 -2.52 -12.05 9.81
C VAL A 168 -1.45 -11.63 8.81
N ALA A 169 -1.87 -11.10 7.66
CA ALA A 169 -0.98 -10.52 6.67
C ALA A 169 -0.93 -9.00 6.84
N VAL A 170 0.27 -8.44 6.98
CA VAL A 170 0.51 -6.99 7.05
C VAL A 170 1.10 -6.56 5.71
N LEU A 171 0.31 -5.81 4.92
CA LEU A 171 0.76 -5.24 3.64
C LEU A 171 1.28 -3.83 3.89
N ASP A 172 2.60 -3.70 4.00
CA ASP A 172 3.26 -2.47 4.43
C ASP A 172 4.69 -2.37 3.84
N THR A 173 5.56 -1.53 4.39
CA THR A 173 6.92 -1.23 3.91
C THR A 173 7.92 -2.40 4.01
N GLY A 174 7.50 -3.50 4.63
CA GLY A 174 8.32 -4.68 4.90
C GLY A 174 8.20 -5.14 6.33
N ILE A 175 9.06 -6.06 6.74
CA ILE A 175 9.20 -6.47 8.14
C ILE A 175 10.65 -6.85 8.47
N ASP A 176 11.16 -6.42 9.64
CA ASP A 176 12.40 -6.96 10.18
C ASP A 176 12.14 -8.37 10.73
N VAL A 177 12.44 -9.37 9.90
CA VAL A 177 12.29 -10.79 10.25
C VAL A 177 13.25 -11.24 11.36
N ASN A 178 14.31 -10.47 11.64
CA ASN A 178 15.27 -10.76 12.69
C ASN A 178 14.96 -10.04 14.00
N HIS A 179 13.86 -9.26 14.06
CA HIS A 179 13.49 -8.53 15.26
C HIS A 179 13.21 -9.52 16.41
N PRO A 180 13.90 -9.39 17.57
CA PRO A 180 13.85 -10.39 18.64
C PRO A 180 12.46 -10.56 19.27
N ASP A 181 11.55 -9.61 19.03
CA ASP A 181 10.19 -9.60 19.56
C ASP A 181 9.10 -9.93 18.53
N LEU A 182 9.48 -10.36 17.33
CA LEU A 182 8.53 -10.78 16.28
C LEU A 182 8.77 -12.24 15.87
N ARG A 183 7.69 -12.95 15.49
CA ARG A 183 7.75 -14.26 14.82
C ARG A 183 7.02 -14.18 13.50
N VAL A 184 7.77 -14.09 12.41
CA VAL A 184 7.23 -13.96 11.06
C VAL A 184 7.12 -15.34 10.42
N ALA A 185 5.91 -15.73 10.00
CA ALA A 185 5.68 -17.01 9.33
C ALA A 185 6.19 -17.03 7.87
N GLY A 186 6.22 -15.87 7.24
CA GLY A 186 6.75 -15.67 5.89
C GLY A 186 6.62 -14.20 5.47
N SER A 187 7.38 -13.80 4.46
CA SER A 187 7.33 -12.47 3.86
C SER A 187 7.32 -12.56 2.34
N VAL A 188 6.61 -11.65 1.69
CA VAL A 188 6.51 -11.56 0.23
C VAL A 188 6.68 -10.10 -0.16
N ASN A 189 7.48 -9.84 -1.19
CA ASN A 189 7.71 -8.50 -1.73
C ASN A 189 6.94 -8.31 -3.04
N PHE A 190 6.06 -7.32 -3.08
CA PHE A 190 5.29 -6.91 -4.26
C PHE A 190 5.80 -5.60 -4.89
N SER A 191 6.92 -5.07 -4.39
CA SER A 191 7.56 -3.85 -4.88
C SER A 191 8.72 -4.17 -5.83
N GLY A 192 9.36 -3.12 -6.37
CA GLY A 192 10.61 -3.23 -7.11
C GLY A 192 11.86 -3.39 -6.23
N ALA A 193 11.73 -3.46 -4.90
CA ALA A 193 12.87 -3.67 -4.00
C ALA A 193 13.47 -5.08 -4.15
N ALA A 194 14.71 -5.25 -3.71
CA ALA A 194 15.40 -6.53 -3.77
C ALA A 194 14.85 -7.55 -2.74
N THR A 195 14.37 -7.07 -1.59
CA THR A 195 13.93 -7.91 -0.46
C THR A 195 12.63 -7.37 0.15
N ALA A 196 12.01 -8.17 1.02
CA ALA A 196 10.86 -7.77 1.83
C ALA A 196 11.27 -7.13 3.17
N ASP A 197 12.56 -6.80 3.33
CA ASP A 197 13.08 -6.21 4.56
C ASP A 197 12.55 -4.79 4.74
N ASP A 198 12.28 -4.43 5.98
CA ASP A 198 11.76 -3.11 6.29
C ASP A 198 12.88 -2.07 6.44
N PHE A 199 13.08 -1.27 5.39
CA PHE A 199 14.03 -0.15 5.43
C PHE A 199 13.40 1.16 5.96
N TYR A 200 12.08 1.19 6.14
CA TYR A 200 11.34 2.38 6.59
C TYR A 200 10.93 2.29 8.06
N GLY A 201 10.77 1.07 8.61
CA GLY A 201 10.38 0.79 9.99
C GLY A 201 8.87 0.83 10.26
N HIS A 202 8.06 1.29 9.30
CA HIS A 202 6.60 1.41 9.47
C HIS A 202 5.94 0.03 9.57
N GLY A 203 6.24 -0.88 8.65
CA GLY A 203 5.70 -2.23 8.66
C GLY A 203 6.11 -3.04 9.89
N THR A 204 7.36 -2.93 10.35
CA THR A 204 7.83 -3.57 11.58
C THR A 204 7.12 -3.03 12.81
N HIS A 205 6.89 -1.72 12.88
CA HIS A 205 6.13 -1.10 13.95
C HIS A 205 4.66 -1.54 13.97
N VAL A 206 4.00 -1.56 12.80
CA VAL A 206 2.63 -2.07 12.65
C VAL A 206 2.56 -3.54 13.07
N ALA A 207 3.50 -4.37 12.63
CA ALA A 207 3.57 -5.79 13.00
C ALA A 207 3.76 -5.99 14.52
N GLY A 208 4.55 -5.14 15.19
CA GLY A 208 4.71 -5.14 16.65
C GLY A 208 3.39 -4.89 17.39
N ILE A 209 2.55 -3.98 16.91
CA ILE A 209 1.23 -3.74 17.52
C ILE A 209 0.32 -4.97 17.40
N VAL A 210 0.44 -5.71 16.29
CA VAL A 210 -0.40 -6.87 16.00
C VAL A 210 0.06 -8.11 16.78
N GLN A 211 1.36 -8.40 16.82
CA GLN A 211 1.90 -9.67 17.31
C GLN A 211 3.30 -9.56 17.94
N ALA A 212 3.59 -8.50 18.69
CA ALA A 212 4.77 -8.51 19.56
C ALA A 212 4.71 -9.69 20.55
N LEU A 213 5.83 -10.37 20.74
CA LEU A 213 5.91 -11.51 21.63
C LEU A 213 5.73 -11.07 23.08
N SER A 214 4.71 -11.60 23.74
CA SER A 214 4.61 -11.53 25.20
C SER A 214 5.58 -12.54 25.82
N ARG A 215 6.85 -12.17 26.01
CA ARG A 215 7.79 -13.02 26.76
C ARG A 215 7.44 -12.96 28.25
N CYS A 216 7.24 -14.10 28.89
CA CYS A 216 6.97 -14.18 30.33
C CYS A 216 8.16 -14.85 31.02
N PHE A 217 8.92 -14.13 31.83
CA PHE A 217 10.11 -14.65 32.53
C PHE A 217 9.81 -15.26 33.91
N SER A 218 8.54 -15.25 34.37
CA SER A 218 8.16 -15.76 35.69
C SER A 218 7.57 -17.18 35.59
N THR A 219 8.07 -18.09 36.42
CA THR A 219 7.73 -19.53 36.53
C THR A 219 6.26 -19.84 36.85
N ARG A 220 5.38 -18.83 36.95
CA ARG A 220 3.93 -18.99 37.17
C ARG A 220 3.06 -18.61 35.96
N CYS A 221 3.68 -18.22 34.86
CA CYS A 221 3.02 -17.79 33.64
C CYS A 221 2.97 -18.97 32.67
N ARG A 222 1.82 -19.65 32.58
CA ARG A 222 1.58 -20.61 31.49
C ARG A 222 1.40 -19.82 30.19
N VAL A 223 2.50 -19.52 29.52
CA VAL A 223 2.46 -19.24 28.08
C VAL A 223 2.06 -20.56 27.43
N GLY A 224 0.93 -20.57 26.73
CA GLY A 224 0.51 -21.73 25.96
C GLY A 224 1.67 -22.17 25.08
N GLU A 225 2.15 -23.39 25.33
CA GLU A 225 3.09 -24.12 24.49
C GLU A 225 2.63 -24.02 23.03
N GLN A 226 3.25 -23.12 22.25
CA GLN A 226 3.37 -23.34 20.82
C GLN A 226 4.51 -24.33 20.65
N LEU A 227 4.17 -25.61 20.82
CA LEU A 227 4.99 -26.71 20.32
C LEU A 227 5.08 -26.54 18.81
N VAL A 228 6.33 -26.44 18.36
CA VAL A 228 6.73 -26.42 16.97
C VAL A 228 6.90 -27.87 16.54
N GLU A 229 5.98 -28.35 15.71
CA GLU A 229 6.21 -29.39 14.68
C GLU A 229 5.59 -28.88 13.37
#